data_AF-A0ABD7ZVW4-F1
#
_entry.id   AF-A0ABD7ZVW4-F1
#
_cell.length_a   1.000
_cell.length_b   1.000
_cell.length_c   1.000
_cell.angle_alpha   90.00
_cell.angle_beta   90.00
_cell.angle_gamma   90.00
#
_symmetry.space_group_name_H-M   'P 1'
#
loop_
_entity.id
_entity.type
_entity.pdbx_description
1 polymer ?
#
loop_
_entity_poly.entity_id
_entity_poly.type
_entity_poly.pdbx_seq_one_letter_code
_entity_poly.pdbx_strand_id
1 'polypeptide(L)'
;MKKLGKTILSAAILSSGILLGTSDAFAMGSKGHSNLTLSTDANNYGRGATSIDVKVSTTAGNIAVELYKKGNNNPVARQDVEFGINGGSKTFHFYTSGLTSGQYDVVASGGWGSSNWHRELTSYINVSR
;
A
#
# COMPACT_ATOMS: atom_id res chain seq x y z
N MET A 1 -44.76 -41.97 -18.23
CA MET A 1 -43.34 -41.86 -18.64
C MET A 1 -43.07 -40.46 -19.16
N LYS A 2 -42.32 -39.63 -18.42
CA LYS A 2 -41.86 -38.31 -18.87
C LYS A 2 -40.34 -38.30 -18.73
N LYS A 3 -39.62 -38.49 -19.83
CA LYS A 3 -38.15 -38.50 -19.92
C LYS A 3 -37.69 -37.07 -20.23
N LEU A 4 -37.31 -36.29 -19.22
CA LEU A 4 -36.58 -35.02 -19.38
C LEU A 4 -35.57 -34.79 -18.24
N GLY A 5 -34.90 -35.86 -17.78
CA GLY A 5 -34.09 -35.82 -16.56
C GLY A 5 -32.59 -36.04 -16.73
N LYS A 6 -32.02 -36.00 -17.95
CA LYS A 6 -30.60 -36.36 -18.16
C LYS A 6 -29.92 -35.56 -19.27
N THR A 7 -29.78 -34.25 -19.09
CA THR A 7 -28.81 -33.45 -19.89
C THR A 7 -28.33 -32.19 -19.14
N ILE A 8 -28.05 -32.30 -17.83
CA ILE A 8 -27.40 -31.22 -17.07
C ILE A 8 -26.28 -31.82 -16.21
N LEU A 9 -25.39 -32.61 -16.82
CA LEU A 9 -24.24 -33.20 -16.13
C LEU A 9 -22.94 -33.14 -16.94
N SER A 10 -22.76 -32.16 -17.85
CA SER A 10 -21.53 -32.15 -18.67
C SER A 10 -20.97 -30.77 -19.03
N ALA A 11 -21.55 -29.67 -18.53
CA ALA A 11 -21.12 -28.32 -18.94
C ALA A 11 -20.64 -27.41 -17.79
N ALA A 12 -20.44 -27.93 -16.57
CA ALA A 12 -20.03 -27.12 -15.42
C ALA A 12 -18.72 -27.59 -14.74
N ILE A 13 -17.88 -28.37 -15.45
CA ILE A 13 -16.60 -28.89 -14.91
C ILE A 13 -15.38 -28.27 -15.62
N LEU A 14 -15.57 -27.30 -16.51
CA LEU A 14 -14.48 -26.68 -17.29
C LEU A 14 -14.29 -25.18 -17.02
N SER A 15 -14.64 -24.71 -15.82
CA SER A 15 -14.19 -23.40 -15.31
C SER A 15 -13.31 -23.52 -14.06
N SER A 16 -12.71 -24.70 -13.83
CA SER A 16 -11.60 -24.91 -12.89
C SER A 16 -10.26 -24.41 -13.46
N GLY A 17 -10.30 -23.31 -14.22
CA GLY A 17 -9.17 -22.75 -14.93
C GLY A 17 -8.80 -21.39 -14.37
N ILE A 18 -7.84 -21.40 -13.43
CA ILE A 18 -6.96 -20.27 -13.13
C ILE A 18 -7.64 -19.11 -12.36
N LEU A 19 -7.98 -19.35 -11.09
CA LEU A 19 -7.97 -18.27 -10.09
C LEU A 19 -6.50 -17.99 -9.74
N LEU A 20 -5.80 -17.24 -10.60
CA LEU A 20 -4.64 -16.49 -10.14
C LEU A 20 -5.18 -15.48 -9.13
N GLY A 21 -4.96 -15.75 -7.85
CA GLY A 21 -5.45 -14.94 -6.74
C GLY A 21 -4.91 -13.51 -6.83
N THR A 22 -5.63 -12.63 -7.52
CA THR A 22 -5.58 -11.21 -7.23
C THR A 22 -6.46 -11.04 -6.01
N SER A 23 -5.86 -11.16 -4.81
CA SER A 23 -6.49 -10.59 -3.63
C SER A 23 -6.75 -9.13 -3.97
N ASP A 24 -7.99 -8.66 -3.87
CA ASP A 24 -8.37 -7.30 -4.25
C ASP A 24 -7.38 -6.31 -3.61
N ALA A 25 -6.57 -5.68 -4.45
CA ALA A 25 -5.57 -4.72 -4.02
C ALA A 25 -6.28 -3.37 -3.85
N PHE A 26 -6.57 -3.00 -2.60
CA PHE A 26 -7.20 -1.73 -2.28
C PHE A 26 -6.15 -0.74 -1.79
N ALA A 27 -6.29 0.52 -2.19
CA ALA A 27 -5.51 1.62 -1.64
C ALA A 27 -5.64 1.64 -0.11
N MET A 28 -4.51 1.73 0.60
CA MET A 28 -4.50 1.78 2.07
C MET A 28 -4.36 3.23 2.53
N GLY A 29 -5.27 3.67 3.38
CA GLY A 29 -5.19 4.97 4.04
C GLY A 29 -4.23 4.99 5.23
N SER A 30 -4.17 6.13 5.91
CA SER A 30 -3.37 6.33 7.12
C SER A 30 -4.18 6.96 8.24
N LYS A 31 -3.66 6.83 9.45
CA LYS A 31 -4.13 7.49 10.67
C LYS A 31 -3.03 8.43 11.21
N GLY A 32 -3.41 9.40 12.02
CA GLY A 32 -2.50 10.36 12.65
C GLY A 32 -2.90 11.81 12.36
N HIS A 33 -1.93 12.72 12.37
CA HIS A 33 -2.18 14.16 12.39
C HIS A 33 -2.88 14.69 11.13
N SER A 34 -3.82 15.63 11.27
CA SER A 34 -4.67 16.13 10.16
C SER A 34 -3.94 16.96 9.10
N ASN A 35 -2.85 17.65 9.47
CA ASN A 35 -1.99 18.43 8.54
C ASN A 35 -1.09 17.58 7.63
N LEU A 36 -1.18 16.27 7.75
CA LEU A 36 -0.47 15.31 6.93
C LEU A 36 -1.50 14.31 6.41
N THR A 37 -1.30 13.78 5.22
CA THR A 37 -2.06 12.64 4.69
C THR A 37 -1.08 11.70 4.04
N LEU A 38 -1.40 10.42 4.10
CA LEU A 38 -0.59 9.34 3.57
C LEU A 38 -1.52 8.24 3.07
N SER A 39 -1.24 7.71 1.89
CA SER A 39 -1.92 6.51 1.37
C SER A 39 -1.02 5.75 0.41
N THR A 40 -1.20 4.44 0.32
CA THR A 40 -0.60 3.61 -0.73
C THR A 40 -1.63 3.29 -1.81
N ASP A 41 -1.16 2.97 -3.01
CA ASP A 41 -1.98 2.51 -4.14
C ASP A 41 -2.65 1.14 -3.89
N ALA A 42 -2.02 0.30 -3.07
CA ALA A 42 -2.49 -1.03 -2.73
C ALA A 42 -2.12 -1.43 -1.29
N ASN A 43 -2.73 -2.51 -0.81
CA ASN A 43 -2.44 -3.12 0.49
C ASN A 43 -1.70 -4.46 0.36
N ASN A 44 -1.59 -4.99 -0.85
CA ASN A 44 -0.94 -6.26 -1.17
C ASN A 44 -0.12 -6.12 -2.46
N TYR A 45 1.15 -6.48 -2.39
CA TYR A 45 2.12 -6.36 -3.48
C TYR A 45 2.70 -7.74 -3.79
N GLY A 46 2.19 -8.38 -4.84
CA GLY A 46 2.62 -9.72 -5.27
C GLY A 46 3.94 -9.71 -6.06
N ARG A 47 4.32 -10.90 -6.57
CA ARG A 47 5.59 -11.11 -7.28
C ARG A 47 5.84 -10.15 -8.45
N GLY A 48 4.77 -9.77 -9.15
CA GLY A 48 4.82 -8.87 -10.29
C GLY A 48 4.80 -7.37 -9.93
N ALA A 49 4.58 -7.00 -8.67
CA ALA A 49 4.59 -5.60 -8.26
C ALA A 49 6.01 -5.04 -8.35
N THR A 50 6.16 -3.88 -8.99
CA THR A 50 7.45 -3.19 -9.18
C THR A 50 7.71 -2.11 -8.14
N SER A 51 6.65 -1.50 -7.60
CA SER A 51 6.72 -0.43 -6.61
C SER A 51 5.53 -0.47 -5.66
N ILE A 52 5.74 0.15 -4.50
CA ILE A 52 4.71 0.64 -3.59
C ILE A 52 4.60 2.14 -3.87
N ASP A 53 3.45 2.58 -4.40
CA ASP A 53 3.24 3.97 -4.75
C ASP A 53 2.59 4.67 -3.55
N VAL A 54 3.30 5.64 -3.01
CA VAL A 54 2.92 6.33 -1.79
C VAL A 54 2.57 7.77 -2.14
N LYS A 55 1.30 8.12 -1.93
CA LYS A 55 0.84 9.50 -2.00
C LYS A 55 0.92 10.14 -0.63
N VAL A 56 1.63 11.25 -0.53
CA VAL A 56 1.68 12.09 0.67
C VAL A 56 1.14 13.48 0.33
N SER A 57 0.49 14.12 1.29
CA SER A 57 0.23 15.56 1.21
C SER A 57 0.33 16.21 2.58
N THR A 58 0.73 17.47 2.60
CA THR A 58 0.86 18.24 3.84
C THR A 58 0.44 19.69 3.63
N THR A 59 0.05 20.37 4.71
CA THR A 59 -0.34 21.78 4.66
C THR A 59 0.84 22.75 4.71
N ALA A 60 2.01 22.33 5.20
CA ALA A 60 3.25 23.11 5.20
C ALA A 60 4.48 22.23 5.50
N GLY A 61 5.68 22.78 5.45
CA GLY A 61 6.90 22.13 5.94
C GLY A 61 7.37 20.92 5.13
N ASN A 62 8.33 20.20 5.71
CA ASN A 62 9.07 19.15 5.03
C ASN A 62 8.72 17.81 5.66
N ILE A 63 8.59 16.78 4.82
CA ILE A 63 8.13 15.47 5.23
C ILE A 63 9.19 14.43 4.87
N ALA A 64 9.52 13.59 5.84
CA ALA A 64 10.19 12.33 5.63
C ALA A 64 9.16 11.22 5.52
N VAL A 65 9.25 10.39 4.49
CA VAL A 65 8.44 9.18 4.37
C VAL A 65 9.33 7.96 4.35
N GLU A 66 9.01 7.01 5.19
CA GLU A 66 9.85 5.88 5.53
C GLU A 66 9.06 4.58 5.41
N LEU A 67 9.69 3.57 4.83
CA LEU A 67 9.16 2.22 4.73
C LEU A 67 9.82 1.36 5.79
N TYR A 68 9.04 0.74 6.66
CA TYR A 68 9.50 -0.15 7.72
C TYR A 68 9.06 -1.58 7.43
N LYS A 69 9.97 -2.54 7.59
CA LYS A 69 9.57 -3.95 7.70
C LYS A 69 9.06 -4.19 9.12
N LYS A 70 7.92 -4.87 9.28
CA LYS A 70 7.37 -5.19 10.60
C LYS A 70 8.42 -5.90 11.47
N GLY A 71 8.62 -5.38 12.68
CA GLY A 71 9.62 -5.88 13.63
C GLY A 71 11.04 -5.33 13.42
N ASN A 72 11.26 -4.46 12.44
CA ASN A 72 12.51 -3.72 12.28
C ASN A 72 12.38 -2.31 12.87
N ASN A 73 13.41 -1.83 13.56
CA ASN A 73 13.46 -0.49 14.14
C ASN A 73 14.04 0.56 13.19
N ASN A 74 14.70 0.11 12.11
CA ASN A 74 15.26 1.01 11.09
C ASN A 74 14.44 0.94 9.80
N PRO A 75 14.26 2.07 9.09
CA PRO A 75 13.58 2.08 7.81
C PRO A 75 14.41 1.30 6.79
N VAL A 76 13.73 0.51 5.95
CA VAL A 76 14.36 -0.19 4.82
C VAL A 76 14.48 0.72 3.59
N ALA A 77 13.70 1.80 3.54
CA ALA A 77 13.80 2.85 2.55
C ALA A 77 13.25 4.16 3.13
N ARG A 78 13.76 5.29 2.64
CA ARG A 78 13.34 6.64 3.03
C ARG A 78 13.33 7.56 1.82
N GLN A 79 12.38 8.49 1.80
CA GLN A 79 12.29 9.60 0.85
C GLN A 79 12.02 10.88 1.64
N ASP A 80 12.83 11.91 1.42
CA ASP A 80 12.62 13.23 1.99
C ASP A 80 12.02 14.15 0.93
N VAL A 81 11.01 14.93 1.31
CA VAL A 81 10.30 15.83 0.40
C VAL A 81 10.17 17.21 1.04
N GLU A 82 10.64 18.21 0.30
CA GLU A 82 10.48 19.62 0.63
C GLU A 82 9.19 20.16 0.01
N PHE A 83 8.24 20.58 0.85
CA PHE A 83 7.02 21.27 0.39
C PHE A 83 7.01 22.76 0.76
N GLY A 84 7.81 23.17 1.75
CA GLY A 84 7.90 24.57 2.17
C GLY A 84 6.60 25.11 2.78
N ILE A 85 6.46 26.44 2.83
CA ILE A 85 5.41 27.12 3.62
C ILE A 85 3.97 26.82 3.15
N ASN A 86 3.80 26.45 1.88
CA ASN A 86 2.48 26.28 1.25
C ASN A 86 2.04 24.81 1.20
N GLY A 87 2.91 23.88 1.65
CA GLY A 87 2.62 22.46 1.57
C GLY A 87 2.45 21.97 0.13
N GLY A 88 1.72 20.88 -0.02
CA GLY A 88 1.45 20.28 -1.33
C GLY A 88 1.22 18.78 -1.26
N SER A 89 1.14 18.14 -2.42
CA SER A 89 1.03 16.69 -2.53
C SER A 89 2.02 16.15 -3.54
N LYS A 90 2.60 14.99 -3.24
CA LYS A 90 3.51 14.27 -4.12
C LYS A 90 3.27 12.78 -3.99
N THR A 91 3.45 12.06 -5.10
CA THR A 91 3.55 10.61 -5.10
C THR A 91 5.03 10.24 -5.30
N PHE A 92 5.50 9.27 -4.55
CA PHE A 92 6.83 8.67 -4.73
C PHE A 92 6.72 7.15 -4.63
N HIS A 93 7.79 6.49 -5.06
CA HIS A 93 7.81 5.06 -5.30
C HIS A 93 8.88 4.40 -4.43
N PHE A 94 8.49 3.39 -3.66
CA PHE A 94 9.45 2.45 -3.08
C PHE A 94 9.51 1.20 -3.94
N TYR A 95 10.65 0.93 -4.56
CA TYR A 95 10.81 -0.25 -5.40
C TYR A 95 10.75 -1.54 -4.58
N THR A 96 10.02 -2.53 -5.07
CA THR A 96 9.87 -3.85 -4.42
C THR A 96 11.08 -4.76 -4.65
N SER A 97 12.00 -4.40 -5.55
CA SER A 97 13.13 -5.23 -6.00
C SER A 97 14.05 -5.66 -4.85
N GLY A 98 14.25 -4.81 -3.85
CA GLY A 98 15.05 -5.08 -2.65
C GLY A 98 14.26 -5.52 -1.42
N LEU A 99 12.94 -5.67 -1.53
CA LEU A 99 12.11 -6.07 -0.40
C LEU A 99 12.05 -7.60 -0.30
N THR A 100 11.96 -8.09 0.94
CA THR A 100 11.70 -9.50 1.23
C THR A 100 10.22 -9.71 1.51
N SER A 101 9.70 -10.92 1.34
CA SER A 101 8.31 -11.22 1.69
C SER A 101 8.04 -10.90 3.17
N GLY A 102 6.87 -10.32 3.45
CA GLY A 102 6.47 -9.95 4.81
C GLY A 102 5.55 -8.74 4.86
N GLN A 103 5.33 -8.26 6.08
CA GLN A 103 4.48 -7.10 6.37
C GLN A 103 5.35 -5.84 6.48
N TYR A 104 4.85 -4.73 5.93
CA TYR A 104 5.52 -3.45 5.95
C TYR A 104 4.56 -2.34 6.37
N ASP A 105 5.11 -1.30 6.98
CA ASP A 105 4.39 -0.06 7.28
C ASP A 105 5.03 1.10 6.53
N VAL A 106 4.22 2.09 6.21
CA VAL A 106 4.70 3.36 5.67
C VAL A 106 4.38 4.44 6.68
N VAL A 107 5.42 5.15 7.08
CA VAL A 107 5.35 6.19 8.10
C VAL A 107 5.77 7.51 7.47
N ALA A 108 4.94 8.53 7.61
CA ALA A 108 5.27 9.89 7.22
C ALA A 108 5.39 10.76 8.47
N SER A 109 6.53 11.43 8.61
CA SER A 109 6.80 12.35 9.71
C SER A 109 7.31 13.68 9.18
N GLY A 110 6.92 14.77 9.80
CA GLY A 110 7.39 16.10 9.42
C GLY A 110 6.86 17.16 10.36
N GLY A 111 6.93 18.42 9.94
CA GLY A 111 6.46 19.50 10.79
C GLY A 111 6.71 20.88 10.22
N TRP A 112 6.10 21.87 10.88
CA TRP A 112 6.26 23.28 10.57
C TRP A 112 6.19 24.13 11.84
N GLY A 113 7.15 25.05 12.01
CA GLY A 113 7.28 25.82 13.24
C GLY A 113 7.49 24.92 14.46
N SER A 114 6.63 25.07 15.48
CA SER A 114 6.65 24.24 16.69
C SER A 114 5.81 22.96 16.58
N SER A 115 5.16 22.70 15.44
CA SER A 115 4.28 21.56 15.26
C SER A 115 5.00 20.40 14.60
N ASN A 116 4.90 19.21 15.20
CA ASN A 116 5.34 17.95 14.61
C ASN A 116 4.12 17.12 14.21
N TRP A 117 4.18 16.49 13.05
CA TRP A 117 3.12 15.67 12.49
C TRP A 117 3.65 14.29 12.17
N HIS A 118 2.82 13.30 12.42
CA HIS A 118 3.15 11.91 12.21
C HIS A 118 1.91 11.16 11.74
N ARG A 119 2.09 10.30 10.75
CA ARG A 119 1.08 9.37 10.25
C ARG A 119 1.71 8.04 9.89
N GLU A 120 0.93 7.00 10.10
CA GLU A 120 1.24 5.62 9.74
C GLU A 120 0.02 5.01 9.05
N LEU A 121 0.21 3.91 8.32
CA LEU A 121 -0.92 3.25 7.66
C LEU A 121 -1.93 2.75 8.70
N THR A 122 -3.20 2.63 8.29
CA THR A 122 -4.22 2.05 9.18
C THR A 122 -3.98 0.57 9.46
N SER A 123 -3.26 -0.12 8.57
CA SER A 123 -2.77 -1.48 8.71
C SER A 123 -1.49 -1.66 7.90
N TYR A 124 -0.69 -2.66 8.25
CA TYR A 124 0.45 -3.08 7.44
C TYR A 124 0.00 -3.50 6.02
N ILE A 125 0.85 -3.19 5.03
CA ILE A 125 0.78 -3.77 3.68
C ILE A 125 1.53 -5.10 3.64
N ASN A 126 1.16 -5.99 2.72
CA ASN A 126 1.84 -7.26 2.52
C ASN A 126 2.65 -7.23 1.22
N VAL A 127 3.89 -7.72 1.28
CA VAL A 127 4.75 -7.92 0.12
C VAL A 127 5.03 -9.42 -0.02
N SER A 128 4.83 -9.95 -1.22
CA SER A 128 5.04 -11.36 -1.57
C SER A 128 5.97 -11.46 -2.79
N ARG A 129 7.19 -11.95 -2.57
CA ARG A 129 8.24 -12.16 -3.57
C ARG A 129 8.45 -13.64 -3.87
#